data_AF-A0AAU2G0X7-F1
#
_entry.id   AF-A0AAU2G0X7-F1
#
_cell.length_a   1.000
_cell.length_b   1.000
_cell.length_c   1.000
_cell.angle_alpha   90.00
_cell.angle_beta   90.00
_cell.angle_gamma   90.00
#
_symmetry.space_group_name_H-M   'P 1'
#
loop_
_entity.id
_entity.type
_entity.pdbx_description
1 polymer ?
#
loop_
_entity_poly.entity_id
_entity_poly.type
_entity_poly.pdbx_seq_one_letter_code
_entity_poly.pdbx_strand_id
1 'polypeptide(L)'
;MGIGVGQDCLEDPVPGPIRGPARGGRRHRLPQGRTFLSRGGPAVFRDAGKVGNCQIGVSAHAASDTASCPLSWRLFLPAGWDGPDAEARRRACRSPATVHRRSIWQLALDMLDELAATGLRPAVLVADTGYGANADFRRGLDDPRTR
;
A
#
# COMPACT_ATOMS: atom_id res chain seq x y z
N MET A 1 16.86 14.74 14.24
CA MET A 1 15.50 14.43 13.77
C MET A 1 15.62 13.68 12.45
N GLY A 2 15.06 12.47 12.37
CA GLY A 2 15.02 11.66 11.15
C GLY A 2 13.60 11.58 10.60
N ILE A 3 13.44 11.00 9.41
CA ILE A 3 12.14 10.61 8.87
C ILE A 3 12.09 9.09 8.72
N GLY A 4 11.00 8.48 9.14
CA GLY A 4 10.66 7.09 8.89
C GLY A 4 9.59 6.98 7.80
N VAL A 5 9.75 6.05 6.86
CA VAL A 5 8.68 5.65 5.93
C VAL A 5 8.27 4.20 6.14
N GLY A 6 6.97 3.96 6.14
CA GLY A 6 6.39 2.65 6.42
C GLY A 6 5.11 2.41 5.64
N GLN A 7 4.60 1.18 5.76
CA GLN A 7 3.29 0.80 5.25
C GLN A 7 2.47 0.15 6.36
N ASP A 8 1.23 0.57 6.50
CA ASP A 8 0.35 0.16 7.59
C ASP A 8 -0.99 -0.31 7.03
N CYS A 9 -1.59 -1.30 7.68
CA CYS A 9 -2.97 -1.69 7.39
C CYS A 9 -3.90 -0.68 8.05
N LEU A 10 -4.68 0.05 7.25
CA LEU A 10 -5.73 0.93 7.71
C LEU A 10 -6.95 0.07 8.07
N GLU A 11 -7.15 -0.14 9.36
CA GLU A 11 -8.35 -0.75 9.92
C GLU A 11 -9.45 0.32 10.03
N ASP A 12 -10.26 0.46 8.98
CA ASP A 12 -11.60 1.05 9.11
C ASP A 12 -12.64 -0.09 9.07
N PRO A 13 -13.67 -0.05 9.94
CA PRO A 13 -14.68 -1.09 10.00
C PRO A 13 -15.50 -1.03 8.72
N VAL A 14 -15.26 -1.94 7.78
CA VAL A 14 -16.23 -2.17 6.71
C VAL A 14 -17.54 -2.63 7.40
N PRO A 15 -18.64 -1.85 7.35
CA PRO A 15 -19.88 -2.29 7.97
C PRO A 15 -20.49 -3.39 7.10
N GLY A 16 -20.29 -4.63 7.51
CA GLY A 16 -20.83 -5.80 6.85
C GLY A 16 -20.48 -7.07 7.63
N PRO A 17 -21.37 -8.08 7.66
CA PRO A 17 -21.08 -9.30 8.39
C PRO A 17 -19.82 -9.95 7.81
N ILE A 18 -18.90 -10.35 8.70
CA ILE A 18 -17.76 -11.20 8.39
C ILE A 18 -18.30 -12.59 8.02
N ARG A 19 -18.82 -12.75 6.80
CA ARG A 19 -19.11 -14.07 6.23
C ARG A 19 -17.88 -14.53 5.46
N GLY A 20 -17.03 -15.31 6.13
CA GLY A 20 -16.11 -16.20 5.43
C GLY A 20 -16.91 -17.08 4.46
N PRO A 21 -16.40 -17.36 3.25
CA PRO A 21 -17.15 -18.15 2.29
C PRO A 21 -17.36 -19.56 2.84
N ALA A 22 -18.63 -19.99 2.89
CA ALA A 22 -18.99 -21.39 3.05
C ALA A 22 -18.19 -22.23 2.04
N ARG A 23 -17.63 -23.35 2.53
CA ARG A 23 -16.84 -24.29 1.74
C ARG A 23 -17.70 -24.87 0.60
N GLY A 24 -17.60 -24.29 -0.59
CA GLY A 24 -18.29 -24.77 -1.78
C GLY A 24 -17.66 -24.19 -3.04
N GLY A 25 -16.63 -24.85 -3.57
CA GLY A 25 -16.02 -24.50 -4.85
C GLY A 25 -15.50 -25.76 -5.53
N ARG A 26 -16.02 -26.04 -6.73
CA ARG A 26 -15.61 -27.21 -7.54
C ARG A 26 -14.14 -27.06 -7.94
N ARG A 27 -13.36 -28.10 -7.66
CA ARG A 27 -11.94 -28.18 -8.00
C ARG A 27 -11.81 -28.66 -9.44
N HIS A 28 -11.27 -27.82 -10.33
CA HIS A 28 -10.70 -28.30 -11.58
C HIS A 28 -9.18 -28.39 -11.42
N ARG A 29 -8.63 -29.58 -11.68
CA ARG A 29 -7.20 -29.88 -11.63
C ARG A 29 -6.64 -29.67 -13.03
N LEU A 30 -5.77 -28.68 -13.22
CA LEU A 30 -4.97 -28.54 -14.44
C LEU A 30 -3.67 -29.37 -14.30
N PRO A 31 -3.16 -29.94 -15.40
CA PRO A 31 -1.89 -30.65 -15.39
C PRO A 31 -0.77 -29.61 -15.18
N GLN A 32 0.18 -29.93 -14.30
CA GLN A 32 1.26 -29.07 -13.76
C GLN A 32 1.00 -28.35 -12.41
N GLY A 33 -0.02 -28.75 -11.65
CA GLY A 33 0.00 -28.56 -10.18
C GLY A 33 -0.23 -27.15 -9.63
N ARG A 34 -0.62 -26.17 -10.46
CA ARG A 34 -1.05 -24.84 -10.01
C ARG A 34 -2.58 -24.76 -9.95
N THR A 35 -3.12 -24.36 -8.80
CA THR A 35 -4.56 -24.10 -8.63
C THR A 35 -4.82 -22.62 -8.91
N PHE A 36 -5.48 -22.31 -10.04
CA PHE A 36 -5.95 -20.95 -10.32
C PHE A 36 -7.33 -20.77 -9.68
N LEU A 37 -7.43 -19.89 -8.69
CA LEU A 37 -8.70 -19.39 -8.18
C LEU A 37 -8.94 -18.02 -8.79
N SER A 38 -9.66 -17.96 -9.92
CA SER A 38 -10.28 -16.73 -10.38
C SER A 38 -11.38 -16.36 -9.37
N ARG A 39 -11.10 -15.43 -8.47
CA ARG A 39 -12.14 -14.81 -7.64
C ARG A 39 -12.01 -13.30 -7.76
N GLY A 40 -12.98 -12.70 -8.45
CA GLY A 40 -13.34 -11.28 -8.32
C GLY A 40 -13.88 -11.02 -6.91
N GLY A 41 -12.98 -11.03 -5.92
CA GLY A 41 -13.23 -10.74 -4.52
C GLY A 41 -12.63 -9.40 -4.08
N PRO A 42 -12.80 -9.00 -2.80
CA PRO A 42 -12.28 -7.75 -2.27
C PRO A 42 -10.74 -7.72 -2.24
N ALA A 43 -10.14 -6.56 -1.95
CA ALA A 43 -8.70 -6.33 -1.97
C ALA A 43 -8.02 -7.38 -1.09
N VAL A 44 -7.17 -8.20 -1.70
CA VAL A 44 -6.37 -9.18 -0.99
C VAL A 44 -4.95 -8.65 -0.97
N PHE A 45 -4.55 -8.06 0.15
CA PHE A 45 -3.12 -7.92 0.45
C PHE A 45 -2.60 -9.23 1.04
N ARG A 46 -1.41 -9.64 0.62
CA ARG A 46 -0.68 -10.78 1.18
C ARG A 46 0.69 -10.29 1.60
N ASP A 47 0.89 -10.16 2.90
CA ASP A 47 2.21 -10.10 3.49
C ASP A 47 2.30 -11.17 4.59
N ALA A 48 3.45 -11.84 4.68
CA ALA A 48 3.77 -12.89 5.64
C ALA A 48 2.65 -13.94 5.92
N GLY A 49 1.92 -14.37 4.89
CA GLY A 49 0.89 -15.42 5.02
C GLY A 49 -0.45 -14.95 5.62
N LYS A 50 -0.61 -13.67 5.94
CA LYS A 50 -1.89 -13.09 6.39
C LYS A 50 -2.66 -12.53 5.19
N VAL A 51 -3.95 -12.84 5.15
CA VAL A 51 -4.91 -12.25 4.19
C VAL A 51 -5.84 -11.35 4.99
N GLY A 52 -5.62 -10.04 4.87
CA GLY A 52 -6.51 -9.02 5.42
C GLY A 52 -7.37 -8.41 4.34
N ASN A 53 -8.67 -8.24 4.59
CA ASN A 53 -9.55 -7.38 3.80
C ASN A 53 -9.45 -5.95 4.35
N CYS A 54 -8.27 -5.36 4.24
CA CYS A 54 -7.95 -4.05 4.79
C CYS A 54 -7.38 -3.15 3.69
N GLN A 55 -7.45 -1.84 3.92
CA GLN A 55 -6.79 -0.86 3.09
C GLN A 55 -5.33 -0.72 3.52
N ILE A 56 -4.44 -0.32 2.60
CA ILE A 56 -3.02 -0.14 2.91
C ILE A 56 -2.67 1.33 2.76
N GLY A 57 -2.10 1.91 3.80
CA GLY A 57 -1.53 3.24 3.79
C GLY A 57 -0.01 3.17 3.73
N VAL A 58 0.59 4.08 2.98
CA VAL A 58 2.02 4.42 3.08
C VAL A 58 2.12 5.68 3.91
N SER A 59 2.99 5.71 4.91
CA SER A 59 3.09 6.80 5.89
C SER A 59 4.53 7.30 6.01
N ALA A 60 4.68 8.61 6.27
CA ALA A 60 5.95 9.25 6.59
C ALA A 60 5.83 9.97 7.93
N HIS A 61 6.79 9.74 8.82
CA HIS A 61 6.80 10.28 10.17
C HIS A 61 8.14 10.96 10.46
N ALA A 62 8.12 12.17 11.02
CA ALA A 62 9.30 12.73 11.68
C ALA A 62 9.51 12.00 13.00
N ALA A 63 10.74 11.62 13.29
CA ALA A 63 11.10 10.97 14.54
C ALA A 63 12.28 11.68 15.21
N SER A 64 12.19 11.82 16.52
CA SER A 64 13.28 12.15 17.44
C SER A 64 13.32 11.10 18.55
N ASP A 65 14.29 11.21 19.44
CA ASP A 65 14.42 10.32 20.60
C ASP A 65 13.25 10.44 21.59
N THR A 66 12.43 11.49 21.45
CA THR A 66 11.36 11.84 22.40
C THR A 66 9.97 11.86 21.78
N ALA A 67 9.86 11.88 20.45
CA ALA A 67 8.57 12.00 19.76
C ALA A 67 8.58 11.42 18.35
N SER A 68 7.39 11.03 17.89
CA SER A 68 7.10 10.73 16.48
C SER A 68 5.89 11.56 16.05
N CYS A 69 5.98 12.20 14.89
CA CYS A 69 4.94 13.06 14.34
C CYS A 69 4.61 12.63 12.91
N PRO A 70 3.36 12.29 12.58
CA PRO A 70 2.97 11.99 11.21
C PRO A 70 3.09 13.23 10.32
N LEU A 71 3.80 13.09 9.21
CA LEU A 71 4.02 14.18 8.25
C LEU A 71 3.13 14.04 7.01
N SER A 72 2.98 12.82 6.49
CA SER A 72 2.20 12.55 5.27
C SER A 72 1.75 11.09 5.21
N TRP A 73 0.69 10.84 4.45
CA TRP A 73 0.25 9.48 4.13
C TRP A 73 -0.41 9.41 2.75
N ARG A 74 -0.44 8.20 2.17
CA ARG A 74 -1.06 7.89 0.87
C ARG A 74 -1.74 6.53 0.91
N LEU A 75 -2.92 6.43 0.31
CA LEU A 75 -3.61 5.14 0.12
C LEU A 75 -2.99 4.39 -1.07
N PHE A 76 -2.56 3.15 -0.85
CA PHE A 76 -2.13 2.27 -1.93
C PHE A 76 -3.35 1.57 -2.57
N LEU A 77 -3.42 1.63 -3.90
CA LEU A 77 -4.48 1.00 -4.68
C LEU A 77 -3.93 -0.15 -5.54
N PRO A 78 -4.36 -1.41 -5.30
CA PRO A 78 -3.96 -2.55 -6.12
C PRO A 78 -4.47 -2.43 -7.57
N ALA A 79 -3.81 -3.08 -8.51
CA ALA A 79 -4.16 -3.04 -9.94
C ALA A 79 -5.63 -3.37 -10.24
N GLY A 80 -6.18 -4.40 -9.59
CA GLY A 80 -7.57 -4.80 -9.78
C GLY A 80 -8.59 -3.82 -9.19
N TRP A 81 -8.15 -2.73 -8.57
CA TRP A 81 -8.98 -1.67 -8.01
C TRP A 81 -8.92 -0.37 -8.80
N ASP A 82 -8.07 -0.26 -9.81
CA ASP A 82 -7.89 0.95 -10.61
C ASP A 82 -8.48 0.74 -12.01
N GLY A 83 -9.80 0.86 -12.11
CA GLY A 83 -10.52 0.72 -13.37
C GLY A 83 -12.05 0.83 -13.20
N PRO A 84 -12.81 0.97 -14.30
CA PRO A 84 -14.26 1.17 -14.27
C PRO A 84 -15.01 0.05 -13.54
N ASP A 85 -14.55 -1.20 -13.69
CA ASP A 85 -15.15 -2.38 -13.06
C ASP A 85 -15.03 -2.35 -11.52
N ALA A 86 -14.10 -1.57 -10.97
CA ALA A 86 -13.88 -1.43 -9.54
C ALA A 86 -14.70 -0.29 -8.90
N GLU A 87 -15.38 0.54 -9.68
CA GLU A 87 -16.02 1.78 -9.23
C GLU A 87 -17.05 1.54 -8.11
N ALA A 88 -17.95 0.57 -8.30
CA ALA A 88 -18.95 0.22 -7.29
C ALA A 88 -18.31 -0.21 -5.96
N ARG A 89 -17.20 -0.95 -6.04
CA ARG A 89 -16.45 -1.41 -4.87
C ARG A 89 -15.67 -0.27 -4.19
N ARG A 90 -15.06 0.62 -4.97
CA ARG A 90 -14.38 1.83 -4.46
C ARG A 90 -15.34 2.74 -3.72
N ARG A 91 -16.52 2.97 -4.29
CA ARG A 91 -17.59 3.74 -3.64
C ARG A 91 -18.05 3.10 -2.33
N ALA A 92 -18.27 1.78 -2.32
CA ALA A 92 -18.67 1.05 -1.12
C ALA A 92 -17.61 1.13 0.00
N CYS A 93 -16.33 1.11 -0.36
CA CYS A 93 -15.20 1.21 0.57
C CYS A 93 -14.72 2.65 0.81
N ARG A 94 -15.47 3.66 0.35
CA ARG A 94 -15.14 5.10 0.51
C ARG A 94 -13.73 5.45 0.02
N SER A 95 -13.23 4.74 -1.00
CA SER A 95 -11.94 5.04 -1.62
C SER A 95 -12.05 6.34 -2.43
N PRO A 96 -11.13 7.31 -2.24
CA PRO A 96 -11.18 8.57 -2.98
C PRO A 96 -10.97 8.34 -4.48
N ALA A 97 -11.81 8.98 -5.31
CA ALA A 97 -11.78 8.81 -6.76
C ALA A 97 -10.45 9.21 -7.41
N THR A 98 -9.74 10.19 -6.81
CA THR A 98 -8.46 10.74 -7.25
C THR A 98 -7.27 9.81 -7.03
N VAL A 99 -7.42 8.77 -6.21
CA VAL A 99 -6.33 7.81 -5.94
C VAL A 99 -6.31 6.76 -7.04
N HIS A 100 -5.16 6.65 -7.72
CA HIS A 100 -4.92 5.66 -8.76
C HIS A 100 -3.79 4.71 -8.36
N ARG A 101 -3.64 3.62 -9.12
CA ARG A 101 -2.59 2.63 -8.89
C ARG A 101 -1.23 3.29 -9.00
N ARG A 102 -0.46 3.17 -7.92
CA ARG A 102 0.97 3.45 -7.87
C ARG A 102 1.65 2.35 -7.08
N SER A 103 2.92 2.11 -7.34
CA SER A 103 3.68 1.22 -6.48
C SER A 103 3.93 1.88 -5.11
N ILE A 104 4.00 1.06 -4.07
CA ILE A 104 4.22 1.53 -2.69
C ILE A 104 5.50 2.37 -2.57
N TRP A 105 6.58 1.94 -3.23
CA TRP A 105 7.85 2.67 -3.23
C TRP A 105 7.74 4.04 -3.92
N GLN A 106 6.99 4.16 -5.02
CA GLN A 106 6.75 5.45 -5.68
C GLN A 106 5.97 6.40 -4.76
N LEU A 107 4.92 5.90 -4.08
CA LEU A 107 4.15 6.72 -3.13
C LEU A 107 5.05 7.29 -2.01
N ALA A 108 5.97 6.48 -1.49
CA ALA A 108 6.93 6.94 -0.48
C ALA A 108 7.85 8.04 -1.00
N LEU A 109 8.33 7.94 -2.25
CA LEU A 109 9.20 8.95 -2.84
C LEU A 109 8.45 10.24 -3.13
N ASP A 110 7.25 10.16 -3.71
CA ASP A 110 6.40 11.33 -3.95
C ASP A 110 6.18 12.10 -2.63
N MET A 111 5.90 11.38 -1.53
CA MET A 111 5.77 11.97 -0.20
C MET A 111 7.07 12.62 0.28
N LEU A 112 8.22 11.97 0.08
CA LEU A 112 9.52 12.52 0.48
C LEU A 112 9.86 13.78 -0.33
N ASP A 113 9.55 13.80 -1.63
CA ASP A 113 9.78 14.92 -2.54
C ASP A 113 8.88 16.13 -2.21
N GLU A 114 7.61 15.89 -1.85
CA GLU A 114 6.72 16.93 -1.34
C GLU A 114 7.22 17.53 -0.02
N LEU A 115 7.61 16.69 0.95
CA LEU A 115 8.17 17.15 2.22
C LEU A 115 9.45 17.95 2.00
N ALA A 116 10.28 17.46 1.11
CA ALA A 116 11.43 18.15 0.58
C ALA A 116 11.06 19.56 0.04
N ALA A 117 10.05 19.69 -0.81
CA ALA A 117 9.64 20.97 -1.37
C ALA A 117 9.23 22.00 -0.28
N THR A 118 8.78 21.52 0.88
CA THR A 118 8.47 22.37 2.06
C THR A 118 9.68 22.67 2.96
N GLY A 119 10.88 22.21 2.59
CA GLY A 119 12.12 22.43 3.33
C GLY A 119 12.49 21.31 4.31
N LEU A 120 11.67 20.27 4.43
CA LEU A 120 11.95 19.13 5.30
C LEU A 120 12.89 18.12 4.60
N ARG A 121 14.20 18.34 4.73
CA ARG A 121 15.25 17.38 4.33
C ARG A 121 15.85 16.71 5.56
N PRO A 122 15.52 15.44 5.84
CA PRO A 122 16.08 14.75 7.00
C PRO A 122 17.55 14.43 6.77
N ALA A 123 18.36 14.51 7.83
CA ALA A 123 19.74 14.02 7.80
C ALA A 123 19.80 12.47 7.74
N VAL A 124 18.75 11.80 8.21
CA VAL A 124 18.62 10.34 8.24
C VAL A 124 17.21 9.94 7.82
N LEU A 125 17.13 9.05 6.83
CA LEU A 125 15.90 8.37 6.41
C LEU A 125 15.96 6.92 6.85
N VAL A 126 14.89 6.44 7.50
CA VAL A 126 14.71 5.03 7.86
C VAL A 126 13.53 4.49 7.07
N ALA A 127 13.68 3.31 6.48
CA ALA A 127 12.62 2.65 5.73
C ALA A 127 12.57 1.16 6.08
N ASP A 128 11.41 0.54 5.90
CA ASP A 128 11.28 -0.91 6.08
C ASP A 128 12.17 -1.70 5.07
N THR A 129 12.37 -2.98 5.36
CA THR A 129 13.22 -3.86 4.54
C THR A 129 12.70 -4.05 3.12
N GLY A 130 11.38 -3.92 2.89
CA GLY A 130 10.76 -3.96 1.57
C GLY A 130 11.20 -2.78 0.69
N TYR A 131 11.31 -1.58 1.26
CA TYR A 131 11.89 -0.43 0.55
C TYR A 131 13.38 -0.61 0.32
N GLY A 132 14.14 -1.04 1.34
CA GLY A 132 15.60 -1.20 1.25
C GLY A 132 16.03 -2.23 0.20
N ALA A 133 15.27 -3.31 0.03
CA ALA A 133 15.52 -4.35 -0.97
C ALA A 133 15.24 -3.87 -2.41
N ASN A 134 14.48 -2.78 -2.59
CA ASN A 134 14.12 -2.26 -3.91
C ASN A 134 15.21 -1.33 -4.46
N ALA A 135 15.86 -1.75 -5.55
CA ALA A 135 16.93 -0.97 -6.18
C ALA A 135 16.43 0.34 -6.83
N ASP A 136 15.19 0.37 -7.35
CA ASP A 136 14.60 1.58 -7.97
C ASP A 136 14.24 2.63 -6.91
N PHE A 137 13.78 2.17 -5.74
CA PHE A 137 13.55 3.03 -4.60
C PHE A 137 14.85 3.73 -4.18
N ARG A 138 15.91 2.94 -3.91
CA ARG A 138 17.23 3.48 -3.54
C ARG A 138 17.77 4.45 -4.59
N ARG A 139 17.70 4.08 -5.88
CA ARG A 139 18.21 4.91 -6.98
C ARG A 139 17.64 6.31 -7.02
N GLY A 140 16.33 6.48 -6.83
CA GLY A 140 15.80 7.85 -6.81
C GLY A 140 15.58 8.42 -5.42
N LEU A 141 16.20 7.86 -4.38
CA LEU A 141 16.62 8.70 -3.25
C LEU A 141 17.87 9.51 -3.65
N ASP A 142 18.75 8.93 -4.47
CA ASP A 142 19.98 9.59 -4.94
C ASP A 142 19.72 10.62 -6.05
N ASP A 143 18.74 10.37 -6.92
CA ASP A 143 18.38 11.26 -8.03
C ASP A 143 16.92 11.74 -8.00
N PRO A 144 16.65 12.88 -7.33
CA PRO A 144 15.32 13.50 -7.31
C PRO A 144 14.86 14.05 -8.67
N ARG A 145 15.72 14.10 -9.70
CA ARG A 145 15.43 14.76 -10.98
C ARG A 145 14.90 13.80 -12.06
N THR A 146 14.81 12.51 -11.78
CA THR A 146 14.47 11.48 -12.79
C THR A 146 13.00 11.06 -12.78
N ARG A 147 12.11 11.82 -12.16
CA ARG A 147 10.72 11.41 -11.92
C ARG A 147 9.71 12.52 -12.22
#